data_AF-A0AAW8K8G6-F1
#
_entry.id   AF-A0AAW8K8G6-F1
#
_cell.length_a   1.000
_cell.length_b   1.000
_cell.length_c   1.000
_cell.angle_alpha   90.00
_cell.angle_beta   90.00
_cell.angle_gamma   90.00
#
_symmetry.space_group_name_H-M   'P 1'
#
loop_
_entity.id
_entity.type
_entity.pdbx_description
1 polymer ?
#
loop_
_entity_poly.entity_id
_entity_poly.type
_entity_poly.pdbx_seq_one_letter_code
_entity_poly.pdbx_strand_id
1 'polypeptide(L)'
;DGSNKIKEYVARVKELGMNSAAITDHGVMFGVIDFYRAAKEAGIKPILGCEVYVAPGSRFDKEAGANEDRYYHLVLLAENNTG
;
A
#
# COMPACT_ATOMS: atom_id res chain seq x y z
N ASP A 1 4.72 -7.56 -6.76
CA ASP A 1 3.45 -7.29 -7.47
C ASP A 1 2.30 -8.09 -6.87
N GLY A 2 1.10 -7.51 -6.87
CA GLY A 2 -0.06 -7.99 -6.10
C GLY A 2 -1.05 -8.83 -6.91
N SER A 3 -1.35 -10.04 -6.42
CA SER A 3 -2.38 -10.93 -7.00
C SER A 3 -3.63 -11.09 -6.10
N ASN A 4 -3.62 -10.49 -4.91
CA ASN A 4 -4.69 -10.61 -3.93
C ASN A 4 -5.92 -9.78 -4.33
N LYS A 5 -7.10 -10.39 -4.27
CA LYS A 5 -8.37 -9.67 -4.41
C LYS A 5 -8.79 -9.10 -3.07
N ILE A 6 -9.17 -7.82 -3.05
CA ILE A 6 -9.52 -7.07 -1.85
C ILE A 6 -10.57 -7.79 -0.97
N LYS A 7 -11.64 -8.32 -1.57
CA LYS A 7 -12.71 -8.99 -0.81
C LYS A 7 -12.23 -10.28 -0.14
N GLU A 8 -11.45 -11.08 -0.85
CA GLU A 8 -10.87 -12.33 -0.34
C GLU A 8 -9.87 -12.04 0.78
N TYR A 9 -9.04 -11.01 0.60
CA TYR A 9 -8.10 -10.51 1.61
C TYR A 9 -8.81 -10.10 2.90
N VAL A 10 -9.83 -9.23 2.81
CA VAL A 10 -10.57 -8.75 3.98
C VAL A 10 -11.31 -9.88 4.69
N ALA A 11 -11.92 -10.81 3.94
CA ALA A 11 -12.56 -11.99 4.52
C ALA A 11 -11.55 -12.83 5.32
N ARG A 12 -10.35 -13.05 4.76
CA ARG A 12 -9.30 -13.81 5.42
C ARG A 12 -8.80 -13.15 6.72
N VAL A 13 -8.63 -11.83 6.71
CA VAL A 13 -8.26 -11.06 7.92
C VAL A 13 -9.29 -11.28 9.04
N LYS A 14 -10.58 -11.25 8.70
CA LYS A 14 -11.66 -11.48 9.66
C LYS A 14 -11.68 -12.91 10.19
N GLU A 15 -11.50 -13.91 9.34
CA GLU A 15 -11.41 -15.33 9.75
C GLU A 15 -10.26 -15.58 10.74
N LEU A 16 -9.16 -14.86 10.58
CA LEU A 16 -7.99 -14.92 11.46
C LEU A 16 -8.20 -14.20 12.80
N GLY A 17 -9.38 -13.60 13.04
CA GLY A 17 -9.67 -12.86 14.26
C GLY A 17 -8.94 -11.52 14.38
N MET A 18 -8.38 -11.00 13.28
CA MET A 18 -7.71 -9.71 13.24
C MET A 18 -8.73 -8.58 13.14
N ASN A 19 -8.39 -7.40 13.67
CA ASN A 19 -9.26 -6.23 13.72
C ASN A 19 -8.86 -5.10 12.75
N SER A 20 -7.69 -5.21 12.10
CA SER A 20 -7.16 -4.19 11.20
C SER A 20 -6.37 -4.80 10.05
N ALA A 21 -6.32 -4.08 8.93
CA ALA A 21 -5.62 -4.48 7.72
C ALA A 21 -5.07 -3.25 6.99
N ALA A 22 -3.97 -3.41 6.27
CA ALA A 22 -3.34 -2.33 5.49
C ALA A 22 -3.30 -2.65 4.00
N ILE A 23 -3.48 -1.61 3.17
CA ILE A 23 -3.19 -1.66 1.73
C ILE A 23 -1.93 -0.85 1.45
N THR A 24 -1.00 -1.41 0.69
CA THR A 24 0.31 -0.81 0.39
C THR A 24 0.72 -1.17 -1.05
N ASP A 25 -0.06 -0.72 -2.03
CA ASP A 25 0.21 -1.00 -3.45
C ASP A 25 1.53 -0.35 -3.91
N HIS A 26 2.16 -0.94 -4.93
CA HIS A 26 3.43 -0.45 -5.49
C HIS A 26 3.26 0.86 -6.27
N GLY A 27 3.66 1.98 -5.69
CA GLY A 27 3.74 3.30 -6.34
C GLY A 27 2.40 3.89 -6.77
N VAL A 28 1.28 3.27 -6.40
CA VAL A 28 -0.07 3.67 -6.77
C VAL A 28 -1.01 3.50 -5.58
N MET A 29 -2.22 4.07 -5.67
CA MET A 29 -3.25 3.98 -4.62
C MET A 29 -4.62 3.60 -5.19
N PHE A 30 -4.66 2.90 -6.32
CA PHE A 30 -5.92 2.61 -7.04
C PHE A 30 -6.87 1.71 -6.23
N GLY A 31 -6.35 0.74 -5.46
CA GLY A 31 -7.18 -0.17 -4.66
C GLY A 31 -7.73 0.44 -3.37
N VAL A 32 -7.31 1.64 -2.99
CA VAL A 32 -7.55 2.21 -1.65
C VAL A 32 -9.04 2.40 -1.34
N ILE A 33 -9.83 2.90 -2.29
CA ILE A 33 -11.26 3.15 -2.07
C ILE A 33 -12.05 1.83 -1.93
N ASP A 34 -11.74 0.85 -2.78
CA ASP A 34 -12.40 -0.46 -2.73
C ASP A 34 -12.02 -1.22 -1.45
N PHE A 35 -10.74 -1.14 -1.05
CA PHE A 35 -10.26 -1.70 0.20
C PHE A 35 -10.92 -1.05 1.41
N TYR A 36 -10.96 0.28 1.45
CA TYR A 36 -11.61 1.03 2.52
C TYR A 36 -13.06 0.59 2.71
N ARG A 37 -13.83 0.52 1.61
CA ARG A 37 -15.25 0.10 1.64
C ARG A 37 -15.40 -1.34 2.13
N ALA A 38 -14.65 -2.28 1.55
CA ALA A 38 -14.73 -3.69 1.92
C ALA A 38 -14.32 -3.94 3.38
N ALA A 39 -13.24 -3.31 3.85
CA ALA A 39 -12.80 -3.41 5.24
C ALA A 39 -13.85 -2.87 6.21
N LYS A 40 -14.42 -1.69 5.92
CA LYS A 40 -15.47 -1.08 6.74
C LYS A 40 -16.72 -1.95 6.81
N GLU A 41 -17.15 -2.53 5.68
CA GLU A 41 -18.29 -3.46 5.61
C GLU A 41 -18.05 -4.72 6.46
N ALA A 42 -16.83 -5.24 6.45
CA ALA A 42 -16.46 -6.42 7.23
C ALA A 42 -16.24 -6.14 8.74
N GLY A 43 -16.20 -4.87 9.15
CA GLY A 43 -15.87 -4.46 10.53
C GLY A 43 -14.36 -4.44 10.82
N ILE A 44 -13.53 -4.44 9.79
CA ILE A 44 -12.07 -4.33 9.88
C ILE A 44 -11.66 -2.86 9.81
N LYS A 45 -10.74 -2.42 10.68
CA LYS A 45 -10.15 -1.08 10.61
C LYS A 45 -9.21 -1.00 9.40
N PRO A 46 -9.53 -0.19 8.36
CA PRO A 46 -8.62 0.00 7.24
C PRO A 46 -7.46 0.91 7.65
N ILE A 47 -6.24 0.53 7.25
CA ILE A 47 -5.04 1.36 7.31
C ILE A 47 -4.64 1.62 5.86
N LEU A 48 -4.58 2.90 5.47
CA LEU A 48 -4.29 3.28 4.10
C LEU A 48 -2.81 3.60 3.97
N GLY A 49 -2.16 3.03 2.97
CA GLY A 49 -0.74 3.22 2.74
C GLY A 49 -0.37 3.08 1.27
N CYS A 50 0.91 3.19 1.01
CA CYS A 50 1.50 3.03 -0.32
C CYS A 50 2.94 2.58 -0.14
N GLU A 51 3.37 1.62 -0.95
CA GLU A 51 4.79 1.31 -1.08
C GLU A 51 5.37 2.20 -2.18
N VAL A 52 6.03 3.28 -1.78
CA VAL A 52 6.54 4.29 -2.70
C VAL A 52 7.93 3.90 -3.21
N TYR A 53 8.21 4.30 -4.45
CA TYR A 53 9.54 4.23 -5.03
C TYR A 53 10.33 5.48 -4.67
N VAL A 54 11.48 5.29 -4.02
CA VAL A 54 12.37 6.36 -3.59
C VAL A 54 13.60 6.37 -4.48
N ALA A 55 13.84 7.47 -5.18
CA ALA A 55 15.05 7.65 -5.96
C ALA A 55 16.29 7.70 -5.04
N PRO A 56 17.45 7.16 -5.45
CA PRO A 56 18.69 7.27 -4.68
C PRO A 56 19.17 8.73 -4.54
N GLY A 57 18.74 9.61 -5.45
CA GLY A 57 19.02 11.04 -5.46
C GLY A 57 17.77 11.87 -5.72
N SER A 58 17.81 12.80 -6.67
CA SER A 58 16.63 13.59 -7.02
C SER A 58 15.66 12.78 -7.87
N ARG A 59 14.36 12.89 -7.60
CA ARG A 59 13.30 12.28 -8.43
C ARG A 59 13.23 12.82 -9.87
N PHE A 60 13.94 13.91 -10.15
CA PHE A 60 14.02 14.51 -11.49
C PHE A 60 15.21 13.98 -12.29
N ASP A 61 16.13 13.27 -11.65
CA ASP A 61 17.27 12.66 -12.31
C ASP A 61 16.76 11.48 -13.16
N LYS A 62 17.01 11.55 -14.47
CA LYS A 62 16.59 10.52 -15.43
C LYS A 62 17.76 9.66 -15.90
N GLU A 63 18.98 10.04 -15.53
CA GLU A 63 20.18 9.32 -15.92
C GLU A 63 20.31 8.05 -15.08
N ALA A 64 20.41 6.90 -15.76
CA ALA A 64 20.76 5.65 -15.11
C ALA A 64 22.22 5.75 -14.67
N GLY A 65 22.47 6.06 -13.41
CA GLY A 65 23.79 5.94 -12.83
C GLY A 65 24.33 4.52 -13.12
N ALA A 66 25.62 4.42 -13.41
CA ALA A 66 26.30 3.15 -13.74
C ALA A 66 26.27 2.09 -12.61
N ASN A 67 25.58 2.37 -11.50
CA ASN A 67 25.39 1.50 -10.34
C ASN A 67 23.91 1.09 -10.21
N GLU A 68 23.72 -0.13 -9.74
CA GLU A 68 22.61 -1.04 -10.08
C GLU A 68 21.25 -0.74 -9.43
N ASP A 69 21.16 0.29 -8.57
CA ASP A 69 19.92 0.63 -7.85
C ASP A 69 19.13 1.75 -8.54
N ARG A 70 18.10 1.37 -9.31
CA ARG A 70 17.20 2.33 -9.98
C ARG A 70 16.27 3.07 -9.01
N TYR A 71 15.91 2.46 -7.89
CA TYR A 71 15.05 3.01 -6.83
C TYR A 71 15.00 2.05 -5.63
N TYR A 72 14.59 2.56 -4.48
CA TYR A 72 14.32 1.78 -3.27
C TYR A 72 12.82 1.73 -2.96
N HIS A 73 12.42 0.71 -2.21
CA HIS A 73 11.05 0.54 -1.72
C HIS A 73 10.91 1.16 -0.33
N LEU A 74 9.85 1.93 -0.10
CA LEU A 74 9.51 2.48 1.21
C LEU A 74 8.01 2.34 1.48
N VAL A 75 7.66 1.64 2.56
CA VAL A 75 6.28 1.52 3.01
C VAL A 75 5.90 2.75 3.83
N LEU A 76 4.83 3.44 3.41
CA LEU A 76 4.22 4.54 4.13
C LEU A 76 2.78 4.18 4.53
N LEU A 77 2.39 4.55 5.74
CA LEU A 77 1.04 4.37 6.28
C LEU A 77 0.52 5.73 6.74
N ALA A 78 -0.75 6.00 6.45
CA ALA A 78 -1.42 7.21 6.91
C ALA A 78 -1.96 7.00 8.33
N GLU A 79 -1.59 7.88 9.26
CA GLU A 79 -2.09 7.91 10.64
C GLU A 79 -3.50 8.53 10.69
N ASN A 80 -3.73 9.56 9.88
CA ASN A 80 -4.93 10.38 9.92
C ASN A 80 -5.32 10.90 8.51
N ASN A 81 -6.32 11.78 8.43
CA ASN A 81 -6.83 12.31 7.15
C ASN A 81 -5.84 13.26 6.43
N THR A 82 -4.92 13.89 7.15
CA THR A 82 -3.84 14.69 6.56
C THR A 82 -2.73 13.80 6.02
N GLY A 83 -2.43 12.72 6.73
CA GLY A 83 -1.29 11.82 6.50
C GLY A 83 -0.81 11.27 7.82
#